data_AF-A0AA41SKX3-F1
#
_entry.id   AF-A0AA41SKX3-F1
#
_cell.length_a   1.000
_cell.length_b   1.000
_cell.length_c   1.000
_cell.angle_alpha   90.00
_cell.angle_beta   90.00
_cell.angle_gamma   90.00
#
_symmetry.space_group_name_H-M   'P 1'
#
loop_
_entity.id
_entity.type
_entity.pdbx_description
1 polymer ?
#
loop_
_entity_poly.entity_id
_entity_poly.type
_entity_poly.pdbx_seq_one_letter_code
_entity_poly.pdbx_strand_id
1 'polypeptide(L)'
;MTSFHVRSISLPTNSHPLALAVEQQLCILRATEQSTSSSSICQNLSGLKDLYACVEDFLSTQDGECLDSGLDGSIKLLDVCSIIRDILSQMKQSVQELQSSIRRRSNEVSDYMISRKKTTKVIRKCLSDLKNNKKNETEVSILTKVEATTLAVFESLLSFVSELKQNKSLISKLMLNKKVSSHKCDQETSEVMEVDTAVKSLIKGIEVNSVQKTLKALEMTLQDLEDGVESVFRCIIKNRVSLLNILNQ
;
A
#
# COMPACT_ATOMS: atom_id res chain seq x y z
N MET A 1 44.28 -25.36 37.61
CA MET A 1 44.35 -24.70 36.28
C MET A 1 43.08 -25.06 35.53
N THR A 2 42.10 -24.17 35.51
CA THR A 2 40.79 -24.38 34.87
C THR A 2 40.88 -23.96 33.40
N SER A 3 40.74 -24.93 32.50
CA SER A 3 40.63 -24.71 31.06
C SER A 3 39.32 -23.99 30.74
N PHE A 4 39.40 -22.75 30.27
CA PHE A 4 38.25 -22.02 29.74
C PHE A 4 38.06 -22.42 28.27
N HIS A 5 37.07 -23.27 28.01
CA HIS A 5 36.56 -23.49 26.66
C HIS A 5 35.78 -22.24 26.24
N VAL A 6 36.42 -21.37 25.47
CA VAL A 6 35.73 -20.33 24.70
C VAL A 6 34.88 -21.06 23.66
N ARG A 7 33.56 -21.07 23.85
CA ARG A 7 32.62 -21.49 22.80
C ARG A 7 32.68 -20.43 21.70
N SER A 8 33.22 -20.81 20.55
CA SER A 8 33.15 -20.01 19.33
C SER A 8 31.68 -19.67 19.04
N ILE A 9 31.39 -18.38 19.02
CA ILE A 9 30.17 -17.83 18.44
C ILE A 9 30.25 -18.05 16.93
N SER A 10 29.43 -18.96 16.41
CA SER A 10 29.23 -19.09 14.97
C SER A 10 28.71 -17.76 14.42
N LEU A 11 29.46 -17.14 13.51
CA LEU A 11 28.96 -16.03 12.69
C LEU A 11 27.66 -16.47 11.99
N PRO A 12 26.72 -15.55 11.71
CA PRO A 12 25.60 -15.88 10.84
C PRO A 12 26.17 -16.40 9.52
N THR A 13 25.66 -17.53 9.05
CA THR A 13 25.86 -18.07 7.70
C THR A 13 25.82 -16.92 6.69
N ASN A 14 26.87 -16.82 5.85
CA ASN A 14 27.02 -15.79 4.80
C ASN A 14 25.76 -15.73 3.93
N SER A 15 24.82 -14.84 4.24
CA SER A 15 23.71 -14.52 3.34
C SER A 15 24.29 -13.90 2.08
N HIS A 16 23.92 -14.40 0.89
CA HIS A 16 24.37 -13.86 -0.39
C HIS A 16 24.11 -12.34 -0.44
N PRO A 17 25.05 -11.49 -0.91
CA PRO A 17 24.92 -10.03 -0.87
C PRO A 17 23.60 -9.50 -1.48
N LEU A 18 23.09 -10.17 -2.52
CA LEU A 18 21.82 -9.82 -3.17
C LEU A 18 20.59 -10.17 -2.32
N ALA A 19 20.61 -11.31 -1.61
CA ALA A 19 19.54 -11.66 -0.68
C ALA A 19 19.45 -10.65 0.46
N LEU A 20 20.61 -10.19 0.96
CA LEU A 20 20.69 -9.16 1.98
C LEU A 20 20.15 -7.80 1.49
N ALA A 21 20.40 -7.43 0.22
CA ALA A 21 19.84 -6.22 -0.36
C ALA A 21 18.30 -6.25 -0.39
N VAL A 22 17.70 -7.38 -0.77
CA VAL A 22 16.23 -7.56 -0.71
C VAL A 22 15.73 -7.44 0.73
N GLU A 23 16.39 -8.09 1.69
CA GLU A 23 15.98 -8.02 3.10
C GLU A 23 16.10 -6.61 3.69
N GLN A 24 17.08 -5.82 3.27
CA GLN A 24 17.21 -4.41 3.66
C GLN A 24 16.03 -3.58 3.17
N GLN A 25 15.65 -3.72 1.89
CA GLN A 25 14.49 -3.00 1.34
C GLN A 25 13.18 -3.41 2.02
N LEU A 26 13.01 -4.71 2.32
CA LEU A 26 11.88 -5.20 3.10
C LEU A 26 11.84 -4.58 4.50
N CYS A 27 12.99 -4.38 5.15
CA CYS A 27 13.07 -3.76 6.46
C CYS A 27 12.65 -2.28 6.42
N ILE A 28 13.12 -1.54 5.42
CA ILE A 28 12.76 -0.12 5.21
C ILE A 28 11.25 0.02 5.03
N LEU A 29 10.67 -0.76 4.11
CA LEU A 29 9.23 -0.72 3.82
C LEU A 29 8.38 -1.13 5.04
N ARG A 30 8.82 -2.12 5.83
CA ARG A 30 8.10 -2.52 7.05
C ARG A 30 8.10 -1.42 8.12
N ALA A 31 9.13 -0.57 8.16
CA ALA A 31 9.16 0.55 9.09
C ALA A 31 8.16 1.66 8.70
N THR A 32 7.81 1.76 7.41
CA THR A 32 6.95 2.83 6.86
C THR A 32 5.55 2.36 6.44
N GLU A 33 5.26 1.05 6.47
CA GLU A 33 3.98 0.46 6.03
C GLU A 33 2.75 0.93 6.83
N GLN A 34 2.96 1.36 8.08
CA GLN A 34 1.89 1.80 8.99
C GLN A 34 1.49 3.26 8.80
N SER A 35 2.22 4.01 7.98
CA SER A 35 1.86 5.39 7.67
C SER A 35 0.66 5.42 6.72
N THR A 36 -0.32 6.26 7.05
CA THR A 36 -1.59 6.35 6.31
C THR A 36 -1.72 7.60 5.46
N SER A 37 -0.69 8.46 5.42
CA SER A 37 -0.69 9.65 4.58
C SER A 37 -0.40 9.29 3.12
N SER A 38 -0.96 10.06 2.20
CA SER A 38 -0.72 9.92 0.77
C SER A 38 0.77 9.95 0.41
N SER A 39 1.52 10.89 1.00
CA SER A 39 2.95 11.07 0.75
C SER A 39 3.76 9.84 1.17
N SER A 40 3.47 9.26 2.33
CA SER A 40 4.12 8.02 2.76
C SER A 40 3.71 6.83 1.89
N ILE A 41 2.46 6.77 1.42
CA ILE A 41 2.03 5.72 0.49
C ILE A 41 2.77 5.84 -0.84
N CYS A 42 2.92 7.05 -1.39
CA CYS A 42 3.72 7.30 -2.60
C CYS A 42 5.20 6.91 -2.41
N GLN A 43 5.77 7.21 -1.24
CA GLN A 43 7.11 6.78 -0.87
C GLN A 43 7.21 5.25 -0.79
N ASN A 44 6.22 4.58 -0.21
CA ASN A 44 6.19 3.11 -0.13
C ASN A 44 6.05 2.48 -1.52
N LEU A 45 5.25 3.05 -2.44
CA LEU A 45 5.18 2.60 -3.84
C LEU A 45 6.52 2.76 -4.56
N SER A 46 7.23 3.86 -4.29
CA SER A 46 8.59 4.07 -4.81
C SER A 46 9.57 3.07 -4.23
N GLY A 47 9.51 2.80 -2.92
CA GLY A 47 10.35 1.79 -2.27
C GLY A 47 10.04 0.36 -2.75
N LEU A 48 8.79 0.06 -3.13
CA LEU A 48 8.47 -1.20 -3.80
C LEU A 48 9.19 -1.32 -5.14
N LYS A 49 9.23 -0.26 -5.95
CA LYS A 49 10.00 -0.28 -7.20
C LYS A 49 11.46 -0.66 -6.96
N ASP A 50 12.08 -0.06 -5.95
CA ASP A 50 13.47 -0.35 -5.57
C ASP A 50 13.63 -1.80 -5.06
N LEU A 51 12.69 -2.28 -4.25
CA LEU A 51 12.63 -3.68 -3.80
C LEU A 51 12.57 -4.64 -4.99
N TYR A 52 11.69 -4.41 -5.96
CA TYR A 52 11.55 -5.29 -7.12
C TYR A 52 12.80 -5.28 -8.01
N ALA A 53 13.54 -4.17 -8.09
CA ALA A 53 14.84 -4.13 -8.74
C ALA A 53 15.87 -5.03 -8.02
N CYS A 54 15.94 -4.97 -6.68
CA CYS A 54 16.79 -5.89 -5.91
C CYS A 54 16.37 -7.36 -6.08
N VAL A 55 15.06 -7.64 -6.18
CA VAL A 55 14.57 -9.00 -6.43
C VAL A 55 14.99 -9.48 -7.81
N GLU A 56 14.97 -8.62 -8.82
CA GLU A 56 15.42 -8.98 -10.16
C GLU A 56 16.90 -9.40 -10.16
N ASP A 57 17.76 -8.62 -9.51
CA ASP A 57 19.18 -8.96 -9.35
C ASP A 57 19.35 -10.28 -8.59
N PHE A 58 18.61 -10.46 -7.49
CA PHE A 58 18.63 -11.70 -6.72
C PHE A 58 18.22 -12.92 -7.55
N LEU A 59 17.18 -12.80 -8.39
CA LEU A 59 16.72 -13.89 -9.25
C LEU A 59 17.78 -14.30 -10.29
N SER A 60 18.61 -13.37 -10.75
CA SER A 60 19.66 -13.67 -11.73
C SER A 60 20.74 -14.66 -11.24
N THR A 61 20.82 -14.88 -9.93
CA THR A 61 21.80 -15.80 -9.31
C THR A 61 21.19 -17.11 -8.82
N GLN A 62 19.91 -17.36 -9.09
CA GLN A 62 19.19 -18.55 -8.59
C GLN A 62 19.14 -19.66 -9.65
N ASP A 63 19.57 -20.86 -9.26
CA ASP A 63 19.64 -22.05 -10.15
C ASP A 63 18.32 -22.84 -10.24
N GLY A 64 17.17 -22.14 -10.19
CA GLY A 64 15.83 -22.73 -10.43
C GLY A 64 15.18 -23.51 -9.29
N GLU A 65 15.89 -23.77 -8.19
CA GLU A 65 15.33 -24.52 -7.06
C GLU A 65 14.33 -23.67 -6.23
N CYS A 66 13.07 -24.12 -6.18
CA CYS A 66 11.96 -23.57 -5.39
C CYS A 66 11.54 -22.10 -5.69
N LEU A 67 11.07 -21.84 -6.91
CA LEU A 67 10.54 -20.54 -7.36
C LEU A 67 9.03 -20.53 -7.70
N ASP A 68 8.34 -21.67 -7.63
CA ASP A 68 6.92 -21.80 -8.00
C ASP A 68 5.99 -20.91 -7.17
N SER A 69 6.26 -20.75 -5.87
CA SER A 69 5.47 -19.89 -4.99
C SER A 69 5.55 -18.41 -5.40
N GLY A 70 6.68 -17.98 -5.99
CA GLY A 70 6.84 -16.64 -6.53
C GLY A 70 5.95 -16.37 -7.75
N LEU A 71 5.71 -17.39 -8.59
CA LEU A 71 4.83 -17.25 -9.74
C LEU A 71 3.37 -17.10 -9.32
N ASP A 72 2.87 -17.93 -8.40
CA ASP A 72 1.49 -17.81 -7.90
C ASP A 72 1.27 -16.47 -7.20
N GLY A 73 2.21 -16.08 -6.33
CA GLY A 73 2.20 -14.77 -5.67
C GLY A 73 2.17 -13.62 -6.68
N SER A 74 2.95 -13.67 -7.75
CA SER A 74 2.96 -12.62 -8.77
C SER A 74 1.62 -12.44 -9.49
N ILE A 75 0.88 -13.51 -9.78
CA ILE A 75 -0.45 -13.43 -10.43
C ILE A 75 -1.41 -12.68 -9.51
N LYS A 76 -1.47 -13.10 -8.25
CA LYS A 76 -2.32 -12.48 -7.23
C LYS A 76 -2.01 -10.99 -7.06
N LEU A 77 -0.73 -10.61 -7.05
CA LEU A 77 -0.33 -9.20 -6.98
C LEU A 77 -0.78 -8.40 -8.20
N LEU A 78 -0.67 -8.97 -9.41
CA LEU A 78 -1.12 -8.31 -10.65
C LEU A 78 -2.63 -8.11 -10.70
N ASP A 79 -3.40 -9.08 -10.19
CA ASP A 79 -4.86 -8.97 -10.06
C ASP A 79 -5.23 -7.82 -9.10
N VAL A 80 -4.57 -7.76 -7.94
CA VAL A 80 -4.77 -6.69 -6.96
C VAL A 80 -4.37 -5.31 -7.52
N CYS A 81 -3.23 -5.22 -8.22
CA CYS A 81 -2.83 -3.99 -8.93
C CYS A 81 -3.89 -3.51 -9.91
N SER A 82 -4.47 -4.43 -10.69
CA SER A 82 -5.49 -4.11 -11.69
C SER A 82 -6.74 -3.53 -11.03
N ILE A 83 -7.19 -4.14 -9.93
CA ILE A 83 -8.31 -3.62 -9.12
C ILE A 83 -7.99 -2.23 -8.55
N ILE A 84 -6.78 -2.03 -8.02
CA ILE A 84 -6.38 -0.72 -7.45
C ILE A 84 -6.36 0.36 -8.52
N ARG A 85 -5.80 0.07 -9.70
CA ARG A 85 -5.79 1.01 -10.84
C ARG A 85 -7.22 1.42 -11.21
N ASP A 86 -8.11 0.45 -11.39
CA ASP A 86 -9.52 0.72 -11.71
C ASP A 86 -10.21 1.60 -10.63
N ILE A 87 -9.90 1.38 -9.35
CA ILE A 87 -10.41 2.17 -8.23
C ILE A 87 -9.90 3.61 -8.29
N LEU A 88 -8.59 3.80 -8.50
CA LEU A 88 -7.96 5.11 -8.57
C LEU A 88 -8.48 5.90 -9.78
N SER A 89 -8.56 5.27 -10.97
CA SER A 89 -9.09 5.90 -12.17
C SER A 89 -10.56 6.30 -11.99
N GLN A 90 -11.41 5.43 -11.42
CA GLN A 90 -12.82 5.76 -11.15
C GLN A 90 -12.97 6.93 -10.15
N MET A 91 -12.19 6.93 -9.08
CA MET A 91 -12.22 8.01 -8.09
C MET A 91 -11.77 9.33 -8.72
N LYS A 92 -10.67 9.32 -9.48
CA LYS A 92 -10.14 10.49 -10.19
C LYS A 92 -11.15 11.06 -11.17
N GLN A 93 -11.77 10.20 -11.98
CA GLN A 93 -12.83 10.57 -12.91
C GLN A 93 -14.00 11.26 -12.18
N SER A 94 -14.46 10.70 -11.05
CA SER A 94 -15.56 11.32 -10.28
C SER A 94 -15.19 12.67 -9.66
N VAL A 95 -13.92 12.86 -9.28
CA VAL A 95 -13.39 14.15 -8.80
C VAL A 95 -13.40 15.18 -9.94
N GLN A 96 -12.92 14.80 -11.13
CA GLN A 96 -12.91 15.68 -12.31
C GLN A 96 -14.32 16.06 -12.78
N GLU A 97 -15.25 15.12 -12.76
CA GLU A 97 -16.66 15.36 -13.08
C GLU A 97 -17.28 16.35 -12.08
N LEU A 98 -17.06 16.15 -10.78
CA LEU A 98 -17.54 17.07 -9.76
C LEU A 98 -16.94 18.47 -9.90
N GLN A 99 -15.63 18.59 -10.15
CA GLN A 99 -14.99 19.87 -10.43
C GLN A 99 -15.61 20.57 -11.65
N SER A 100 -15.88 19.81 -12.72
CA SER A 100 -16.51 20.33 -13.93
C SER A 100 -17.95 20.80 -13.67
N SER A 101 -18.73 20.02 -12.92
CA SER A 101 -20.08 20.39 -12.48
C SER A 101 -20.07 21.70 -11.70
N ILE A 102 -19.20 21.82 -10.70
CA ILE A 102 -19.05 23.03 -9.87
C ILE A 102 -18.72 24.24 -10.76
N ARG A 103 -17.77 24.11 -11.68
CA ARG A 103 -17.39 25.19 -12.62
C ARG A 103 -18.55 25.61 -13.53
N ARG A 104 -19.37 24.65 -13.96
CA ARG A 104 -20.58 24.89 -14.78
C ARG A 104 -21.77 25.39 -13.95
N ARG A 105 -21.62 25.54 -12.62
CA ARG A 105 -22.71 25.83 -11.68
C ARG A 105 -23.84 24.78 -11.71
N SER A 106 -23.50 23.55 -12.11
CA SER A 106 -24.32 22.36 -11.93
C SER A 106 -24.07 21.77 -10.54
N ASN A 107 -25.04 21.05 -9.98
CA ASN A 107 -24.94 20.43 -8.65
C ASN A 107 -25.01 18.90 -8.75
N GLU A 108 -24.01 18.28 -9.37
CA GLU A 108 -23.86 16.82 -9.51
C GLU A 108 -23.15 16.19 -8.28
N VAL A 109 -23.30 16.81 -7.12
CA VAL A 109 -22.73 16.32 -5.84
C VAL A 109 -23.28 14.92 -5.49
N SER A 110 -24.53 14.64 -5.84
CA SER A 110 -25.13 13.32 -5.66
C SER A 110 -24.37 12.22 -6.39
N ASP A 111 -23.88 12.51 -7.59
CA ASP A 111 -23.30 11.53 -8.49
C ASP A 111 -21.91 11.15 -8.02
N TYR A 112 -21.12 12.15 -7.59
CA TYR A 112 -19.87 11.93 -6.85
C TYR A 112 -20.12 11.07 -5.61
N MET A 113 -21.13 11.38 -4.79
CA MET A 113 -21.43 10.63 -3.57
C MET A 113 -21.84 9.18 -3.84
N ILE A 114 -22.58 8.92 -4.92
CA ILE A 114 -22.95 7.57 -5.37
C ILE A 114 -21.70 6.81 -5.83
N SER A 115 -20.89 7.42 -6.69
CA SER A 115 -19.63 6.86 -7.18
C SER A 115 -18.69 6.51 -6.02
N ARG A 116 -18.46 7.47 -5.11
CA ARG A 116 -17.70 7.32 -3.86
C ARG A 116 -18.15 6.08 -3.09
N LYS A 117 -19.45 5.96 -2.80
CA LYS A 117 -20.01 4.81 -2.06
C LYS A 117 -19.78 3.48 -2.78
N LYS A 118 -19.92 3.45 -4.11
CA LYS A 118 -19.68 2.26 -4.93
C LYS A 118 -18.22 1.85 -4.85
N THR A 119 -17.30 2.79 -5.06
CA THR A 119 -15.85 2.57 -4.95
C THR A 119 -15.46 2.06 -3.56
N THR A 120 -15.98 2.66 -2.48
CA THR A 120 -15.70 2.17 -1.13
C THR A 120 -16.23 0.75 -0.88
N LYS A 121 -17.32 0.33 -1.53
CA LYS A 121 -17.80 -1.07 -1.45
C LYS A 121 -16.83 -2.03 -2.13
N VAL A 122 -16.33 -1.68 -3.32
CA VAL A 122 -15.33 -2.47 -4.03
C VAL A 122 -14.05 -2.59 -3.21
N ILE A 123 -13.57 -1.49 -2.63
CA ILE A 123 -12.39 -1.50 -1.74
C ILE A 123 -12.59 -2.44 -0.56
N ARG A 124 -13.72 -2.35 0.15
CA ARG A 124 -14.00 -3.24 1.29
C ARG A 124 -14.02 -4.72 0.91
N LYS A 125 -14.57 -5.04 -0.27
CA LYS A 125 -14.54 -6.41 -0.79
C LYS A 125 -13.10 -6.86 -1.04
N CYS A 126 -12.31 -6.06 -1.76
CA CYS A 126 -10.90 -6.35 -2.04
C CYS A 126 -10.08 -6.57 -0.75
N LEU A 127 -10.22 -5.69 0.25
CA LEU A 127 -9.56 -5.84 1.56
C LEU A 127 -10.00 -7.11 2.31
N SER A 128 -11.28 -7.48 2.22
CA SER A 128 -11.78 -8.73 2.82
C SER A 128 -11.15 -9.95 2.14
N ASP A 129 -11.06 -9.94 0.82
CA ASP A 129 -10.48 -11.03 0.03
C ASP A 129 -8.98 -11.17 0.36
N LEU A 130 -8.26 -10.05 0.51
CA LEU A 130 -6.85 -10.05 0.95
C LEU A 130 -6.65 -10.68 2.33
N LYS A 131 -7.52 -10.35 3.29
CA LYS A 131 -7.43 -10.87 4.66
C LYS A 131 -7.68 -12.39 4.76
N ASN A 132 -8.59 -12.92 3.96
CA ASN A 132 -8.97 -14.33 3.98
C ASN A 132 -7.89 -15.27 3.41
N ASN A 133 -6.87 -14.71 2.75
CA ASN A 133 -5.80 -15.47 2.09
C ASN A 133 -4.51 -15.63 2.93
N LYS A 134 -4.52 -15.29 4.23
CA LYS A 134 -3.36 -15.50 5.12
C LYS A 134 -3.28 -16.97 5.55
N LYS A 135 -2.56 -17.80 4.78
CA LYS A 135 -2.20 -19.17 5.18
C LYS A 135 -1.05 -19.15 6.20
N ASN A 136 -1.13 -20.03 7.20
CA ASN A 136 -0.06 -20.25 8.17
C ASN A 136 1.01 -21.16 7.54
N GLU A 137 2.02 -20.61 6.89
CA GLU A 137 3.15 -21.40 6.37
C GLU A 137 4.41 -21.18 7.22
N THR A 138 5.08 -22.30 7.51
CA THR A 138 6.14 -22.43 8.52
C THR A 138 7.54 -22.20 7.94
N GLU A 139 7.67 -21.83 6.67
CA GLU A 139 8.94 -21.46 6.05
C GLU A 139 8.72 -20.31 5.05
N VAL A 140 9.08 -19.09 5.45
CA VAL A 140 8.82 -17.86 4.67
C VAL A 140 10.02 -17.58 3.78
N SER A 141 9.94 -18.02 2.51
CA SER A 141 10.89 -17.63 1.45
C SER A 141 11.02 -16.10 1.30
N ILE A 142 12.11 -15.63 0.69
CA ILE A 142 12.28 -14.19 0.42
C ILE A 142 11.14 -13.67 -0.48
N LEU A 143 10.71 -14.45 -1.48
CA LEU A 143 9.63 -14.06 -2.39
C LEU A 143 8.28 -13.95 -1.69
N THR A 144 7.98 -14.82 -0.71
CA THR A 144 6.76 -14.70 0.08
C THR A 144 6.80 -13.50 1.03
N LYS A 145 7.99 -13.09 1.52
CA LYS A 145 8.15 -11.80 2.23
C LYS A 145 7.87 -10.61 1.31
N VAL A 146 8.37 -10.64 0.07
CA VAL A 146 8.14 -9.60 -0.94
C VAL A 146 6.66 -9.48 -1.28
N GLU A 147 5.97 -10.61 -1.49
CA GLU A 147 4.52 -10.63 -1.70
C GLU A 147 3.79 -9.99 -0.52
N ALA A 148 4.09 -10.43 0.70
CA ALA A 148 3.43 -9.93 1.91
C ALA A 148 3.62 -8.41 2.10
N THR A 149 4.85 -7.91 1.89
CA THR A 149 5.14 -6.47 1.97
C THR A 149 4.43 -5.68 0.86
N THR A 150 4.38 -6.21 -0.36
CA THR A 150 3.64 -5.56 -1.47
C THR A 150 2.15 -5.47 -1.15
N LEU A 151 1.56 -6.55 -0.64
CA LEU A 151 0.16 -6.58 -0.21
C LEU A 151 -0.11 -5.60 0.94
N ALA A 152 0.80 -5.47 1.91
CA ALA A 152 0.65 -4.51 3.00
C ALA A 152 0.60 -3.05 2.51
N VAL A 153 1.45 -2.68 1.55
CA VAL A 153 1.41 -1.34 0.92
C VAL A 153 0.10 -1.12 0.16
N PHE A 154 -0.38 -2.13 -0.58
CA PHE A 154 -1.67 -2.08 -1.26
C PHE A 154 -2.85 -1.98 -0.30
N GLU A 155 -2.82 -2.69 0.84
CA GLU A 155 -3.81 -2.57 1.90
C GLU A 155 -3.85 -1.15 2.49
N SER A 156 -2.68 -0.54 2.73
CA SER A 156 -2.58 0.85 3.20
C SER A 156 -3.12 1.85 2.19
N LEU A 157 -2.81 1.68 0.89
CA LEU A 157 -3.37 2.51 -0.19
C LEU A 157 -4.89 2.40 -0.26
N LEU A 158 -5.42 1.18 -0.30
CA LEU A 158 -6.86 0.94 -0.33
C LEU A 158 -7.56 1.53 0.92
N SER A 159 -6.94 1.39 2.09
CA SER A 159 -7.45 1.97 3.35
C SER A 159 -7.49 3.50 3.30
N PHE A 160 -6.45 4.13 2.75
CA PHE A 160 -6.41 5.58 2.52
C PHE A 160 -7.56 6.03 1.60
N VAL A 161 -7.71 5.41 0.42
CA VAL A 161 -8.74 5.79 -0.56
C VAL A 161 -10.15 5.57 0.00
N SER A 162 -10.36 4.56 0.84
CA SER A 162 -11.67 4.28 1.44
C SER A 162 -11.97 5.04 2.73
N GLU A 163 -11.00 5.77 3.27
CA GLU A 163 -11.03 6.34 4.62
C GLU A 163 -11.35 5.29 5.70
N LEU A 164 -11.01 4.02 5.45
CA LEU A 164 -11.08 2.99 6.46
C LEU A 164 -10.05 3.37 7.52
N LYS A 165 -10.53 3.84 8.67
CA LYS A 165 -9.71 3.90 9.88
C LYS A 165 -9.09 2.51 10.02
N GLN A 166 -7.77 2.43 9.98
CA GLN A 166 -7.05 1.31 10.58
C GLN A 166 -7.58 1.25 12.01
N ASN A 167 -8.51 0.34 12.27
CA ASN A 167 -8.99 0.07 13.61
C ASN A 167 -7.79 -0.48 14.37
N LYS A 168 -6.96 0.42 14.90
CA LYS A 168 -6.10 0.11 16.02
C LYS A 168 -7.06 -0.36 17.10
N SER A 169 -7.09 -1.68 17.25
CA SER A 169 -7.66 -2.39 18.38
C SER A 169 -7.70 -1.50 19.61
N LEU A 170 -8.90 -1.29 20.15
CA LEU A 170 -9.14 -0.59 21.41
C LEU A 170 -8.55 -1.32 22.64
N ILE A 171 -7.58 -2.22 22.45
CA ILE A 171 -7.08 -3.12 23.51
C ILE A 171 -5.70 -2.69 24.05
N SER A 172 -5.02 -1.68 23.51
CA SER A 172 -3.75 -1.21 24.09
C SER A 172 -3.85 -0.04 25.08
N LYS A 173 -5.06 0.36 25.54
CA LYS A 173 -5.22 1.39 26.59
C LYS A 173 -5.51 0.85 27.99
N LEU A 174 -5.31 -0.44 28.23
CA LEU A 174 -5.32 -1.00 29.58
C LEU A 174 -3.93 -1.48 29.94
N MET A 175 -3.02 -0.55 30.19
CA MET A 175 -1.83 -0.65 31.04
C MET A 175 -0.93 0.55 30.69
N LEU A 176 -1.13 1.67 31.39
CA LEU A 176 -0.07 2.57 31.87
C LEU A 176 -0.74 3.66 32.70
N ASN A 177 -0.63 3.46 34.01
CA ASN A 177 -1.00 4.42 35.02
C ASN A 177 -0.21 5.73 34.86
N LYS A 178 -0.86 6.82 35.31
CA LYS A 178 -0.27 8.11 35.75
C LYS A 178 -0.14 9.21 34.68
N LYS A 179 -1.23 9.99 34.60
CA LYS A 179 -1.30 11.47 34.58
C LYS A 179 -0.04 12.21 34.06
N VAL A 180 -0.17 12.87 32.90
CA VAL A 180 0.08 14.31 32.67
C VAL A 180 -0.33 14.66 31.23
N SER A 181 -1.09 15.75 31.10
CA SER A 181 -1.35 16.57 29.92
C SER A 181 -1.64 15.91 28.56
N SER A 182 -2.91 16.00 28.18
CA SER A 182 -3.46 15.77 26.84
C SER A 182 -2.59 16.38 25.72
N HIS A 183 -1.83 15.55 25.01
CA HIS A 183 -1.56 15.82 23.60
C HIS A 183 -2.74 15.27 22.80
N LYS A 184 -3.48 16.18 22.15
CA LYS A 184 -4.38 15.81 21.06
C LYS A 184 -3.54 14.98 20.11
N CYS A 185 -3.91 13.73 19.88
CA CYS A 185 -3.44 13.03 18.70
C CYS A 185 -4.04 13.82 17.55
N ASP A 186 -3.23 14.66 16.92
CA ASP A 186 -3.62 15.33 15.68
C ASP A 186 -4.05 14.21 14.73
N GLN A 187 -5.36 14.13 14.52
CA GLN A 187 -5.95 13.16 13.63
C GLN A 187 -5.69 13.73 12.25
N GLU A 188 -4.57 13.34 11.66
CA GLU A 188 -4.18 13.72 10.30
C GLU A 188 -5.36 13.36 9.38
N THR A 189 -6.05 14.39 8.89
CA THR A 189 -7.20 14.25 8.01
C THR A 189 -6.67 13.84 6.65
N SER A 190 -7.16 12.73 6.10
CA SER A 190 -6.80 12.36 4.73
C SER A 190 -7.45 13.33 3.74
N GLU A 191 -6.80 13.58 2.62
CA GLU A 191 -7.31 14.46 1.56
C GLU A 191 -8.70 14.00 1.07
N VAL A 192 -8.94 12.68 1.07
CA VAL A 192 -10.24 12.10 0.75
C VAL A 192 -11.32 12.52 1.75
N MET A 193 -11.00 12.51 3.05
CA MET A 193 -11.92 12.94 4.12
C MET A 193 -12.19 14.44 4.08
N GLU A 194 -11.17 15.24 3.75
CA GLU A 194 -11.31 16.68 3.57
C GLU A 194 -12.26 17.01 2.42
N VAL A 195 -12.11 16.33 1.28
CA VAL A 195 -13.03 16.45 0.14
C VAL A 195 -14.43 15.99 0.54
N ASP A 196 -14.60 14.83 1.16
CA ASP A 196 -15.92 14.32 1.53
C ASP A 196 -16.64 15.26 2.54
N THR A 197 -15.89 15.95 3.40
CA THR A 197 -16.43 16.97 4.34
C THR A 197 -16.79 18.26 3.61
N ALA A 198 -15.92 18.72 2.70
CA ALA A 198 -16.15 19.90 1.88
C ALA A 198 -17.37 19.72 0.96
N VAL A 199 -17.50 18.55 0.33
CA VAL A 199 -18.62 18.22 -0.55
C VAL A 199 -19.94 18.11 0.23
N LYS A 200 -19.94 17.57 1.46
CA LYS A 200 -21.13 17.62 2.34
C LYS A 200 -21.53 19.05 2.72
N SER A 201 -20.57 19.97 2.78
CA SER A 201 -20.80 21.38 3.10
C SER A 201 -21.35 22.15 1.90
N LEU A 202 -20.95 21.78 0.67
CA LEU A 202 -21.54 22.28 -0.58
C LEU A 202 -23.04 21.97 -0.66
N ILE A 203 -23.48 20.79 -0.23
CA ILE A 203 -24.91 20.44 -0.15
C ILE A 203 -25.68 21.44 0.72
N LYS A 204 -25.02 22.03 1.72
CA LYS A 204 -25.58 23.04 2.64
C LYS A 204 -25.43 24.47 2.14
N GLY A 205 -24.91 24.69 0.93
CA GLY A 205 -24.71 26.01 0.33
C GLY A 205 -23.50 26.79 0.84
N ILE A 206 -22.53 26.11 1.47
CA ILE A 206 -21.34 26.74 2.06
C ILE A 206 -20.17 26.71 1.07
N GLU A 207 -19.73 27.91 0.67
CA GLU A 207 -18.48 28.32 0.00
C GLU A 207 -17.83 27.35 -1.02
N VAL A 208 -17.94 27.70 -2.31
CA VAL A 208 -17.48 26.88 -3.45
C VAL A 208 -15.95 26.90 -3.66
N ASN A 209 -15.28 28.02 -3.33
CA ASN A 209 -13.88 28.23 -3.68
C ASN A 209 -12.90 27.36 -2.88
N SER A 210 -13.23 27.01 -1.64
CA SER A 210 -12.42 26.13 -0.80
C SER A 210 -12.46 24.69 -1.31
N VAL A 211 -13.60 24.23 -1.83
CA VAL A 211 -13.79 22.85 -2.31
C VAL A 211 -13.05 22.58 -3.62
N GLN A 212 -12.96 23.57 -4.51
CA GLN A 212 -12.24 23.38 -5.77
C GLN A 212 -10.74 23.16 -5.56
N LYS A 213 -10.14 23.80 -4.54
CA LYS A 213 -8.73 23.60 -4.18
C LYS A 213 -8.50 22.19 -3.62
N THR A 214 -9.37 21.72 -2.73
CA THR A 214 -9.24 20.37 -2.14
C THR A 214 -9.48 19.28 -3.17
N LEU A 215 -10.46 19.45 -4.06
CA LEU A 215 -10.69 18.52 -5.18
C LEU A 215 -9.47 18.44 -6.11
N LYS A 216 -8.82 19.56 -6.41
CA LYS A 216 -7.62 19.57 -7.25
C LYS A 216 -6.43 18.90 -6.56
N ALA A 217 -6.25 19.13 -5.26
CA ALA A 217 -5.23 18.43 -4.48
C ALA A 217 -5.44 16.91 -4.50
N LEU A 218 -6.67 16.46 -4.24
CA LEU A 218 -7.02 15.03 -4.28
C LEU A 218 -6.81 14.43 -5.68
N GLU A 219 -7.17 15.13 -6.76
CA GLU A 219 -6.93 14.67 -8.13
C GLU A 219 -5.44 14.41 -8.41
N MET A 220 -4.57 15.34 -8.00
CA MET A 220 -3.12 15.17 -8.13
C MET A 220 -2.62 13.99 -7.31
N THR A 221 -3.07 13.85 -6.05
CA THR A 221 -2.73 12.71 -5.21
C THR A 221 -3.17 11.38 -5.84
N LEU A 222 -4.37 11.32 -6.41
CA LEU A 222 -4.86 10.12 -7.10
C LEU A 222 -4.03 9.78 -8.33
N GLN A 223 -3.58 10.80 -9.09
CA GLN A 223 -2.70 10.62 -10.23
C GLN A 223 -1.34 10.05 -9.81
N ASP A 224 -0.71 10.63 -8.78
CA ASP A 224 0.59 10.15 -8.27
C ASP A 224 0.51 8.70 -7.78
N LEU A 225 -0.59 8.33 -7.10
CA LEU A 225 -0.85 6.97 -6.66
C LEU A 225 -1.06 6.01 -7.84
N GLU A 226 -1.80 6.43 -8.86
CA GLU A 226 -2.05 5.62 -10.07
C GLU A 226 -0.74 5.33 -10.82
N ASP A 227 0.10 6.35 -10.99
CA ASP A 227 1.42 6.23 -11.62
C ASP A 227 2.37 5.33 -10.79
N GLY A 228 2.33 5.47 -9.46
CA GLY A 228 3.10 4.61 -8.56
C GLY A 228 2.68 3.14 -8.64
N VAL A 229 1.37 2.84 -8.68
CA VAL A 229 0.86 1.47 -8.83
C VAL A 229 1.19 0.90 -10.20
N GLU A 230 1.09 1.71 -11.27
CA GLU A 230 1.50 1.31 -12.63
C GLU A 230 2.98 0.95 -12.70
N SER A 231 3.84 1.72 -12.03
CA SER A 231 5.28 1.44 -11.92
C SER A 231 5.52 0.07 -11.25
N VAL A 232 4.87 -0.19 -10.12
CA VAL A 232 4.96 -1.49 -9.41
C VAL A 232 4.42 -2.64 -10.26
N PHE A 233 3.29 -2.45 -10.95
CA PHE A 233 2.72 -3.45 -11.86
C PHE A 233 3.74 -3.89 -12.93
N ARG A 234 4.44 -2.94 -13.55
CA ARG A 234 5.47 -3.22 -14.56
C ARG A 234 6.65 -3.99 -13.96
N CYS A 235 7.08 -3.63 -12.76
CA CYS A 235 8.13 -4.36 -12.03
C CYS A 235 7.73 -5.81 -11.73
N ILE A 236 6.49 -6.06 -11.30
CA ILE A 236 5.99 -7.42 -11.04
C ILE A 236 5.96 -8.24 -12.32
N ILE A 237 5.50 -7.67 -13.44
CA ILE A 237 5.54 -8.35 -14.75
C ILE A 237 6.97 -8.72 -15.13
N LYS A 238 7.92 -7.80 -14.97
CA LYS A 238 9.34 -8.03 -15.27
C LYS A 238 9.90 -9.20 -14.45
N ASN A 239 9.70 -9.19 -13.14
CA ASN A 239 10.19 -10.27 -12.27
C ASN A 239 9.50 -11.60 -12.56
N ARG A 240 8.20 -11.59 -12.90
CA ARG A 240 7.50 -12.79 -13.34
C ARG A 240 8.12 -13.38 -14.61
N VAL A 241 8.46 -12.55 -15.59
CA VAL A 241 9.15 -13.01 -16.80
C VAL A 241 10.51 -13.62 -16.45
N SER A 242 11.29 -12.99 -15.56
CA SER A 242 12.56 -13.54 -15.09
C SER A 242 12.39 -14.91 -14.41
N LEU A 243 11.40 -15.05 -13.53
CA LEU A 243 11.05 -16.33 -12.89
C LEU A 243 10.71 -17.42 -13.92
N LEU A 244 9.86 -17.09 -14.90
CA LEU A 244 9.47 -18.01 -15.97
C LEU A 244 10.68 -18.42 -16.83
N ASN A 245 11.61 -17.51 -17.09
CA ASN A 245 12.81 -17.84 -17.85
C ASN A 245 13.72 -18.81 -17.11
N ILE A 246 13.91 -18.63 -15.79
CA ILE A 246 14.72 -19.52 -14.96
C ILE A 246 14.12 -20.92 -14.88
N LEU A 247 12.79 -21.04 -14.73
CA LEU A 247 12.11 -22.34 -14.62
C LEU A 247 12.06 -23.13 -15.93
N ASN A 248 12.28 -22.46 -17.07
CA ASN A 248 12.30 -23.10 -18.39
C ASN A 248 13.73 -23.32 -18.94
N GLN A 249 14.76 -23.07 -18.12
CA GLN A 249 16.17 -23.19 -18.47
C GLN A 249 16.70 -24.59 -18.19
#